data_AF-A0A5E4LSV1-F1
#
_entry.id   AF-A0A5E4LSV1-F1
#
_cell.length_a   1.000
_cell.length_b   1.000
_cell.length_c   1.000
_cell.angle_alpha   90.00
_cell.angle_beta   90.00
_cell.angle_gamma   90.00
#
_symmetry.space_group_name_H-M   'P 1'
#
loop_
_entity.id
_entity.type
_entity.pdbx_description
1 polymer ?
#
loop_
_entity_poly.entity_id
_entity_poly.type
_entity_poly.pdbx_seq_one_letter_code
_entity_poly.pdbx_strand_id
1 'polypeptide(L)'
;MNFIAAYTLTVLIETVALFILLRKKYETTTILKNGFVASTVTLPFVWFVFPLLGFGWTLTFVFSEVFAIVVEAIWYKLAFKQMGYGNSLVLSLICNLLSIVAGLLLS
;
A
#
# COMPACT_ATOMS: atom_id res chain seq x y z
N MET A 1 3.91 -0.34 -17.85
CA MET A 1 2.52 -0.03 -17.43
C MET A 1 2.35 1.47 -17.20
N ASN A 2 1.18 2.07 -17.45
CA ASN A 2 0.93 3.50 -17.14
C ASN A 2 0.44 3.69 -15.70
N PHE A 3 0.45 4.94 -15.19
CA PHE A 3 0.07 5.25 -13.81
C PHE A 3 -1.34 4.76 -13.45
N ILE A 4 -2.34 4.99 -14.31
CA ILE A 4 -3.73 4.62 -14.02
C ILE A 4 -3.87 3.10 -13.86
N ALA A 5 -3.28 2.34 -14.77
CA ALA A 5 -3.30 0.88 -14.71
C ALA A 5 -2.59 0.35 -13.45
N ALA A 6 -1.41 0.91 -13.13
CA ALA A 6 -0.68 0.55 -11.92
C ALA A 6 -1.47 0.88 -10.66
N TYR A 7 -2.04 2.08 -10.61
CA TYR A 7 -2.86 2.56 -9.50
C TYR A 7 -4.07 1.65 -9.27
N THR A 8 -4.83 1.36 -10.33
CA THR A 8 -6.01 0.49 -10.23
C THR A 8 -5.63 -0.90 -9.76
N LEU A 9 -4.53 -1.46 -10.29
CA LEU A 9 -4.03 -2.77 -9.88
C LEU A 9 -3.64 -2.79 -8.40
N THR A 10 -2.82 -1.82 -7.95
CA THR A 10 -2.37 -1.74 -6.56
C THR A 10 -3.52 -1.57 -5.59
N VAL A 11 -4.42 -0.60 -5.84
CA VAL A 11 -5.60 -0.36 -5.01
C VAL A 11 -6.45 -1.62 -4.90
N LEU A 12 -6.66 -2.34 -6.00
CA LEU A 12 -7.43 -3.58 -6.01
C LEU A 12 -6.76 -4.66 -5.16
N ILE A 13 -5.48 -4.93 -5.39
CA ILE A 13 -4.72 -5.98 -4.70
C ILE A 13 -4.67 -5.71 -3.20
N GLU A 14 -4.32 -4.50 -2.81
CA GLU A 14 -4.14 -4.14 -1.40
C GLU A 14 -5.49 -4.13 -0.68
N THR A 15 -6.55 -3.64 -1.32
CA THR A 15 -7.90 -3.68 -0.75
C THR A 15 -8.40 -5.12 -0.60
N VAL A 16 -8.14 -6.00 -1.57
CA VAL A 16 -8.49 -7.42 -1.48
C VAL A 16 -7.69 -8.11 -0.38
N ALA A 17 -6.39 -7.84 -0.27
CA ALA A 17 -5.54 -8.37 0.79
C ALA A 17 -6.04 -7.96 2.18
N LEU A 18 -6.32 -6.66 2.37
CA LEU A 18 -6.92 -6.13 3.60
C LEU A 18 -8.25 -6.81 3.91
N PHE A 19 -9.12 -6.97 2.91
CA PHE A 19 -10.41 -7.64 3.09
C PHE A 19 -10.26 -9.08 3.55
N ILE A 20 -9.40 -9.87 2.91
CA ILE A 20 -9.18 -11.26 3.30
C ILE A 20 -8.68 -11.34 4.75
N LEU A 21 -7.73 -10.47 5.13
CA LEU A 21 -7.07 -10.50 6.43
C LEU A 21 -7.94 -9.93 7.56
N LEU A 22 -8.80 -8.95 7.28
CA LEU A 22 -9.49 -8.17 8.30
C LEU A 22 -11.01 -8.39 8.37
N ARG A 23 -11.65 -9.03 7.38
CA ARG A 23 -13.12 -9.19 7.31
C ARG A 23 -13.78 -9.83 8.52
N LYS A 24 -13.04 -10.59 9.34
CA LYS A 24 -13.56 -11.22 10.57
C LYS A 24 -13.56 -10.28 11.78
N LYS A 25 -12.83 -9.17 11.73
CA LYS A 25 -12.61 -8.25 12.86
C LYS A 25 -13.18 -6.85 12.65
N TYR A 26 -13.34 -6.43 11.40
CA TYR A 26 -13.76 -5.08 11.04
C TYR A 26 -14.86 -5.12 9.97
N GLU A 27 -15.68 -4.08 9.96
CA GLU A 27 -16.75 -3.93 8.96
C GLU A 27 -16.18 -3.80 7.54
N THR A 28 -16.86 -4.42 6.57
CA THR A 28 -16.48 -4.40 5.16
C THR A 28 -16.27 -2.98 4.64
N THR A 29 -17.19 -2.05 4.90
CA THR A 29 -17.09 -0.66 4.45
C THR A 29 -15.84 0.04 5.00
N THR A 30 -15.51 -0.23 6.26
CA THR A 30 -14.30 0.31 6.90
C THR A 30 -13.05 -0.22 6.22
N ILE A 31 -13.00 -1.51 5.90
CA ILE A 31 -11.86 -2.12 5.20
C ILE A 31 -11.70 -1.52 3.79
N LEU A 32 -12.77 -1.54 3.00
CA LEU A 32 -12.74 -1.08 1.61
C LEU A 32 -12.31 0.39 1.50
N LYS A 33 -12.89 1.25 2.35
CA LYS A 33 -12.52 2.66 2.42
C LYS A 33 -11.04 2.83 2.76
N ASN A 34 -10.54 2.12 3.77
CA ASN A 34 -9.17 2.31 4.23
C ASN A 34 -8.12 1.69 3.30
N GLY A 35 -8.45 0.63 2.56
CA GLY A 35 -7.61 0.13 1.46
C GLY A 35 -7.47 1.16 0.35
N PHE A 36 -8.59 1.70 -0.13
CA PHE A 36 -8.58 2.76 -1.12
C PHE A 36 -7.76 3.98 -0.66
N VAL A 37 -8.04 4.51 0.54
CA VAL A 37 -7.39 5.72 1.03
C VAL A 37 -5.89 5.52 1.24
N ALA A 38 -5.47 4.38 1.80
CA ALA A 38 -4.06 4.07 2.03
C ALA A 38 -3.25 4.16 0.73
N SER A 39 -3.64 3.38 -0.29
CA SER A 39 -2.95 3.37 -1.59
C SER A 39 -3.06 4.71 -2.31
N THR A 40 -4.20 5.42 -2.18
CA THR A 40 -4.39 6.74 -2.80
C THR A 40 -3.43 7.79 -2.23
N VAL A 41 -3.13 7.70 -0.94
CA VAL A 41 -2.21 8.62 -0.27
C VAL A 41 -0.77 8.33 -0.66
N THR A 42 -0.38 7.07 -0.84
CA THR A 42 1.02 6.70 -1.08
C THR A 42 1.42 6.72 -2.56
N LEU A 43 0.57 6.24 -3.46
CA LEU A 43 0.91 6.04 -4.87
C LEU A 43 1.34 7.32 -5.63
N PRO A 44 0.72 8.49 -5.45
CA PRO A 44 1.17 9.72 -6.11
C PRO A 44 2.60 10.09 -5.73
N PHE A 45 3.02 9.81 -4.49
CA PHE A 45 4.39 10.08 -4.06
C PHE A 45 5.37 9.11 -4.72
N VAL A 46 5.03 7.82 -4.72
CA VAL A 46 5.83 6.76 -5.36
C VAL A 46 6.06 7.06 -6.85
N TRP A 47 5.02 7.48 -7.57
CA TRP A 47 5.09 7.68 -9.02
C TRP A 47 5.59 9.06 -9.46
N PHE A 48 5.31 10.12 -8.70
CA PHE A 48 5.57 11.49 -9.14
C PHE A 48 6.58 12.22 -8.28
N VAL A 49 6.78 11.86 -7.01
CA VAL A 49 7.70 12.56 -6.10
C VAL A 49 9.06 11.87 -6.06
N PHE A 50 9.10 10.56 -5.80
CA PHE A 50 10.36 9.82 -5.69
C PHE A 50 11.24 9.87 -6.96
N PRO A 51 10.69 9.77 -8.19
CA PRO A 51 11.50 9.89 -9.41
C PRO A 51 12.16 11.26 -9.59
N LEU A 52 11.62 12.32 -8.99
CA LEU A 52 12.18 13.67 -9.07
C LEU A 52 13.39 13.88 -8.15
N LEU A 53 13.67 12.95 -7.24
CA LEU A 53 14.79 13.06 -6.30
C LEU A 53 16.15 12.78 -6.94
N GLY A 54 16.18 12.33 -8.20
CA GLY A 54 17.43 12.13 -8.95
C GLY A 54 18.29 10.95 -8.49
N PHE A 55 17.73 10.06 -7.66
CA PHE A 55 18.41 8.82 -7.26
C PHE A 55 18.45 7.80 -8.40
N GLY A 56 19.43 6.88 -8.35
CA GLY A 56 19.44 5.71 -9.24
C GLY A 56 18.22 4.81 -8.99
N TRP A 57 17.80 4.07 -10.02
CA TRP A 57 16.56 3.29 -10.02
C TRP A 57 16.35 2.44 -8.75
N THR A 58 17.39 1.71 -8.31
CA THR A 58 17.34 0.86 -7.11
C THR A 58 17.06 1.65 -5.84
N LEU A 59 17.69 2.81 -5.65
CA LEU A 59 17.48 3.64 -4.47
C LEU A 59 16.11 4.30 -4.50
N THR A 60 15.68 4.79 -5.67
CA THR A 60 14.32 5.32 -5.87
C THR A 60 13.28 4.29 -5.47
N PHE A 61 13.41 3.06 -5.98
CA PHE A 61 12.51 1.95 -5.67
C PHE A 61 12.51 1.61 -4.18
N VAL A 62 13.67 1.36 -3.58
CA VAL A 62 13.76 1.00 -2.16
C VAL A 62 13.17 2.08 -1.27
N PHE A 63 13.49 3.36 -1.51
CA PHE A 63 12.96 4.44 -0.67
C PHE A 63 11.46 4.66 -0.88
N SER A 64 10.94 4.51 -2.10
CA SER A 64 9.51 4.65 -2.36
C SER A 64 8.70 3.55 -1.68
N GLU A 65 9.19 2.31 -1.71
CA GLU A 65 8.54 1.17 -1.04
C GLU A 65 8.58 1.32 0.49
N VAL A 66 9.73 1.69 1.05
CA VAL A 66 9.85 1.94 2.50
C VAL A 66 8.91 3.07 2.94
N PHE A 67 8.79 4.12 2.13
CA PHE A 67 7.84 5.20 2.38
C PHE A 67 6.39 4.69 2.39
N ALA A 68 5.99 3.93 1.37
CA ALA A 68 4.64 3.39 1.27
C ALA A 68 4.31 2.51 2.48
N ILE A 69 5.22 1.58 2.82
CA ILE A 69 5.08 0.69 3.98
C ILE A 69 4.89 1.48 5.28
N VAL A 70 5.71 2.50 5.52
CA VAL A 70 5.64 3.28 6.76
C VAL A 70 4.35 4.10 6.83
N VAL A 71 3.99 4.80 5.76
CA VAL A 71 2.79 5.64 5.72
C VAL A 71 1.52 4.81 5.85
N GLU A 72 1.44 3.67 5.18
CA GLU A 72 0.30 2.78 5.27
C GLU A 72 0.21 2.07 6.62
N ALA A 73 1.34 1.66 7.21
CA ALA A 73 1.34 1.10 8.56
C ALA A 73 0.83 2.10 9.61
N ILE A 74 1.19 3.38 9.47
CA ILE A 74 0.66 4.47 10.31
C ILE A 74 -0.83 4.64 10.04
N TRP A 75 -1.24 4.70 8.78
CA TRP A 75 -2.65 4.84 8.40
C TRP A 75 -3.51 3.69 8.97
N TYR A 76 -3.09 2.44 8.79
CA TYR A 76 -3.79 1.27 9.32
C TYR A 76 -3.87 1.28 10.84
N LYS A 77 -2.82 1.72 11.53
CA LYS A 77 -2.87 1.87 12.99
C LYS A 77 -3.94 2.88 13.43
N LEU A 78 -4.08 3.99 12.70
CA LEU A 78 -5.08 5.03 12.99
C LEU A 78 -6.49 4.59 12.60
N ALA A 79 -6.65 3.93 11.45
CA ALA A 79 -7.91 3.46 10.92
C ALA A 79 -8.49 2.29 11.72
N PHE A 80 -7.65 1.34 12.12
CA PHE A 80 -8.05 0.12 12.81
C PHE A 80 -7.65 0.20 14.29
N LYS A 81 -8.43 0.91 15.10
CA LYS A 81 -8.09 1.28 16.50
C LYS A 81 -7.61 0.12 17.38
N GLN A 82 -8.19 -1.07 17.22
CA GLN A 82 -7.84 -2.28 17.99
C GLN A 82 -6.55 -2.96 17.53
N MET A 83 -5.95 -2.52 16.42
CA MET A 83 -4.73 -3.09 15.85
C MET A 83 -3.51 -2.56 16.59
N GLY A 84 -2.59 -3.44 17.00
CA GLY A 84 -1.28 -3.03 17.52
C GLY A 84 -0.34 -2.54 16.42
N TYR A 85 0.69 -1.76 16.78
CA TYR A 85 1.67 -1.23 15.83
C TYR A 85 2.41 -2.33 15.03
N GLY A 86 2.76 -3.44 15.69
CA GLY A 86 3.39 -4.57 14.99
C GLY A 86 2.48 -5.19 13.95
N ASN A 87 1.18 -5.33 14.26
CA ASN A 87 0.21 -5.87 13.32
C ASN A 87 -0.06 -4.93 12.14
N SER A 88 -0.06 -3.61 12.35
CA SER A 88 -0.25 -2.65 11.27
C SER A 88 0.95 -2.61 10.31
N LEU A 89 2.17 -2.73 10.84
CA LEU A 89 3.38 -2.87 10.03
C LEU A 89 3.38 -4.16 9.21
N VAL A 90 3.09 -5.31 9.84
CA VAL A 90 3.00 -6.60 9.15
C VAL A 90 1.94 -6.56 8.05
N LEU A 91 0.78 -5.93 8.33
CA LEU A 91 -0.29 -5.79 7.36
C LEU A 91 0.14 -4.97 6.13
N SER A 92 0.78 -3.82 6.35
CA SER A 92 1.29 -2.97 5.27
C SER A 92 2.39 -3.65 4.47
N LEU A 93 3.30 -4.38 5.13
CA LEU A 93 4.30 -5.21 4.45
C LEU A 93 3.66 -6.26 3.54
N ILE A 94 2.61 -6.95 4.00
CA ILE A 94 1.92 -7.94 3.17
C ILE A 94 1.26 -7.26 1.97
N CYS A 95 0.57 -6.13 2.18
CA CYS A 95 -0.08 -5.38 1.10
C CYS A 95 0.93 -4.93 0.03
N ASN A 96 2.02 -4.26 0.44
CA ASN A 96 3.06 -3.79 -0.48
C ASN A 96 3.77 -4.95 -1.17
N LEU A 97 4.09 -6.04 -0.46
CA LEU A 97 4.73 -7.19 -1.08
C LEU A 97 3.84 -7.82 -2.16
N LEU A 98 2.53 -7.94 -1.90
CA LEU A 98 1.58 -8.46 -2.88
C LEU A 98 1.45 -7.54 -4.10
N SER A 99 1.42 -6.22 -3.90
CA SER A 99 1.33 -5.26 -5.01
C SER A 99 2.63 -5.20 -5.83
N ILE A 100 3.81 -5.27 -5.19
CA ILE A 100 5.11 -5.41 -5.87
C ILE A 100 5.14 -6.69 -6.72
N VAL A 101 4.81 -7.84 -6.12
CA VAL A 101 4.86 -9.13 -6.82
C VAL A 101 3.93 -9.12 -8.04
N ALA A 102 2.71 -8.60 -7.89
CA ALA A 102 1.79 -8.49 -9.01
C ALA A 102 2.28 -7.49 -10.08
N GLY A 103 2.87 -6.37 -9.65
CA GLY A 103 3.50 -5.41 -10.54
C GLY A 103 4.59 -6.07 -11.38
N LEU A 104 5.50 -6.83 -10.76
CA LEU A 104 6.59 -7.54 -11.44
C LEU A 104 6.09 -8.63 -12.40
N LEU A 105 4.98 -9.30 -12.09
CA LEU A 105 4.41 -10.33 -12.96
C LEU A 105 3.65 -9.77 -14.17
N LEU A 106 3.20 -8.52 -14.09
CA LEU A 106 2.33 -7.88 -15.10
C LEU A 106 2.99 -6.68 -15.80
N SER A 107 4.26 -6.40 -15.52
CA SER A 107 5.05 -5.30 -16.11
C SER A 107 5.97 -5.78 -17.23
#